data_AF-E0RY53-F1
#
_entry.id   AF-E0RY53-F1
#
_cell.length_a   1.000
_cell.length_b   1.000
_cell.length_c   1.000
_cell.angle_alpha   90.00
_cell.angle_beta   90.00
_cell.angle_gamma   90.00
#
_symmetry.space_group_name_H-M   'P 1'
#
loop_
_entity.id
_entity.type
_entity.pdbx_description
1 polymer ?
#
loop_
_entity_poly.entity_id
_entity_poly.type
_entity_poly.pdbx_seq_one_letter_code
_entity_poly.pdbx_strand_id
1 'polypeptide(L)'
;MQAIAFLSLLICLWNIGDYPKDERVGKYKWMTLVPFIAVFLIAFSFFEAASTSVPQGKNITKLVKVEDSDDNVLYWNLLINVDTDGSYDVEGFVSPADGRIIEVEPYSYEYFGQEASFTCWDEELDDHIRYDTIIYRQDVDVAIMDRVKSLGIFNVILYSLGMLISIYASYISIKYWQKWNKDN
;
A
#
# COMPACT_ATOMS: atom_id res chain seq x y z
N MET A 1 -10.97 -5.23 6.92
CA MET A 1 -10.35 -4.20 7.80
C MET A 1 -11.07 -2.84 7.72
N GLN A 2 -11.43 -2.38 6.52
CA GLN A 2 -12.09 -1.07 6.31
C GLN A 2 -13.40 -0.86 7.11
N ALA A 3 -14.27 -1.88 7.22
CA ALA A 3 -15.51 -1.77 8.00
C ALA A 3 -15.26 -1.51 9.50
N ILE A 4 -14.21 -2.10 10.08
CA ILE A 4 -13.85 -1.92 11.49
C ILE A 4 -13.26 -0.53 11.72
N ALA A 5 -12.42 -0.04 10.80
CA ALA A 5 -11.89 1.31 10.84
C ALA A 5 -13.00 2.37 10.76
N PHE A 6 -13.98 2.17 9.87
CA PHE A 6 -15.14 3.05 9.72
C PHE A 6 -16.02 3.07 10.98
N LEU A 7 -16.35 1.90 11.55
CA LEU A 7 -17.11 1.82 12.81
C LEU A 7 -16.36 2.50 13.96
N SER A 8 -15.03 2.32 14.02
CA SER A 8 -14.19 2.96 15.03
C SER A 8 -14.19 4.48 14.90
N LEU A 9 -14.20 5.00 13.66
CA LEU A 9 -14.32 6.43 13.36
C LEU A 9 -15.68 7.00 13.81
N LEU A 10 -16.79 6.28 13.56
CA LEU A 10 -18.11 6.68 14.02
C LEU A 10 -18.17 6.78 15.55
N ILE A 11 -17.54 5.85 16.26
CA ILE A 11 -17.45 5.89 17.72
C ILE A 11 -16.56 7.05 18.19
N CYS A 12 -15.48 7.38 17.48
CA CYS A 12 -14.67 8.56 17.78
C CYS A 12 -15.49 9.86 17.65
N LEU A 13 -16.25 10.02 16.55
CA LEU A 13 -17.15 11.15 16.35
C LEU A 13 -18.23 11.22 17.42
N TRP A 14 -18.73 10.06 17.85
CA TRP A 14 -19.70 9.98 18.92
C TRP A 14 -19.11 10.46 20.25
N ASN A 15 -17.92 9.97 20.64
CA ASN A 15 -17.23 10.43 21.85
C ASN A 15 -17.00 11.95 21.82
N ILE A 16 -16.67 12.51 20.66
CA ILE A 16 -16.51 13.96 20.48
C ILE A 16 -17.84 14.69 20.70
N GLY A 17 -18.94 14.19 20.15
CA GLY A 17 -20.27 14.80 20.32
C GLY A 17 -20.85 14.67 21.74
N ASP A 18 -20.41 13.69 22.53
CA ASP A 18 -20.82 13.49 23.92
C ASP A 18 -20.09 14.44 24.89
N TYR A 19 -18.89 14.89 24.53
CA TYR A 19 -18.10 15.81 25.33
C TYR A 19 -18.71 17.23 25.34
N PRO A 20 -18.70 17.96 26.47
CA PRO A 20 -18.13 17.62 27.78
C PRO A 20 -19.12 16.97 28.76
N LYS A 21 -20.28 16.50 28.30
CA LYS A 21 -21.31 15.91 29.17
C LYS A 21 -20.88 14.54 29.69
N ASP A 22 -20.17 13.78 28.85
CA ASP A 22 -19.59 12.46 29.13
C ASP A 22 -20.59 11.39 29.62
N GLU A 23 -21.89 11.58 29.38
CA GLU A 23 -22.95 10.69 29.87
C GLU A 23 -22.85 9.28 29.28
N ARG A 24 -22.52 9.20 27.99
CA ARG A 24 -22.52 7.94 27.24
C ARG A 24 -21.19 7.22 27.40
N VAL A 25 -20.09 7.97 27.40
CA VAL A 25 -18.74 7.41 27.66
C VAL A 25 -18.70 6.78 29.05
N GLY A 26 -19.37 7.37 30.04
CA GLY A 26 -19.46 6.78 31.37
C GLY A 26 -20.35 5.55 31.49
N LYS A 27 -21.44 5.51 30.73
CA LYS A 27 -22.31 4.32 30.65
C LYS A 27 -21.61 3.13 29.98
N TYR A 28 -20.79 3.40 28.96
CA TYR A 28 -20.15 2.38 28.13
C TYR A 28 -18.62 2.51 28.18
N LYS A 29 -18.01 2.01 29.27
CA LYS A 29 -16.56 2.14 29.52
C LYS A 29 -15.68 1.68 28.35
N TRP A 30 -16.09 0.66 27.58
CA TRP A 30 -15.35 0.17 26.42
C TRP A 30 -15.16 1.23 25.32
N MET A 31 -16.04 2.24 25.24
CA MET A 31 -15.94 3.35 24.28
C MET A 31 -14.71 4.24 24.54
N THR A 32 -14.09 4.16 25.72
CA THR A 32 -12.82 4.85 26.00
C THR A 32 -11.62 4.21 25.31
N LEU A 33 -11.69 2.93 24.95
CA LEU A 33 -10.60 2.20 24.29
C LEU A 33 -10.66 2.30 22.76
N VAL A 34 -11.85 2.53 22.21
CA VAL A 34 -12.08 2.54 20.76
C VAL A 34 -11.27 3.62 20.02
N PRO A 35 -11.12 4.86 20.54
CA PRO A 35 -10.29 5.86 19.87
C PRO A 35 -8.83 5.45 19.68
N PHE A 36 -8.25 4.73 20.66
CA PHE A 36 -6.88 4.23 20.54
C PHE A 36 -6.76 3.13 19.47
N ILE A 37 -7.75 2.24 19.42
CA ILE A 37 -7.84 1.22 18.36
C ILE A 37 -8.00 1.89 16.99
N ALA A 38 -8.81 2.96 16.91
CA ALA A 38 -9.01 3.71 15.68
C ALA A 38 -7.71 4.35 15.17
N VAL A 39 -6.91 4.96 16.05
CA VAL A 39 -5.59 5.50 15.71
C VAL A 39 -4.71 4.42 15.07
N PHE A 40 -4.63 3.24 15.68
CA PHE A 40 -3.83 2.13 15.15
C PHE A 40 -4.35 1.64 13.80
N LEU A 41 -5.67 1.44 13.66
CA LEU A 41 -6.27 0.94 12.43
C LEU A 41 -6.11 1.93 11.26
N ILE A 42 -6.21 3.23 11.51
CA ILE A 42 -6.04 4.26 10.48
C ILE A 42 -4.57 4.35 10.06
N ALA A 43 -3.64 4.33 11.01
CA ALA A 43 -2.20 4.32 10.71
C ALA A 43 -1.79 3.07 9.92
N PHE A 44 -2.28 1.90 10.31
CA PHE A 44 -2.04 0.65 9.60
C PHE A 44 -2.62 0.70 8.18
N SER A 45 -3.87 1.17 8.03
CA SER A 45 -4.53 1.28 6.72
C SER A 45 -3.79 2.25 5.79
N PHE A 46 -3.29 3.38 6.32
CA PHE A 46 -2.46 4.30 5.56
C PHE A 46 -1.14 3.66 5.12
N PHE A 47 -0.47 2.93 6.01
CA PHE A 47 0.78 2.23 5.71
C PHE A 47 0.58 1.15 4.64
N GLU A 48 -0.45 0.32 4.78
CA GLU A 48 -0.80 -0.72 3.80
C GLU A 48 -1.08 -0.09 2.43
N ALA A 49 -1.91 0.96 2.39
CA ALA A 49 -2.20 1.68 1.16
C ALA A 49 -0.92 2.27 0.54
N ALA A 50 -0.07 2.93 1.34
CA ALA A 50 1.18 3.52 0.85
C ALA A 50 2.14 2.43 0.32
N SER A 51 2.28 1.31 1.03
CA SER A 51 3.18 0.21 0.65
C SER A 51 2.76 -0.51 -0.63
N THR A 52 1.48 -0.43 -1.00
CA THR A 52 0.92 -1.09 -2.18
C THR A 52 0.61 -0.11 -3.32
N SER A 53 0.80 1.19 -3.10
CA SER A 53 0.60 2.21 -4.13
C SER A 53 1.81 2.27 -5.06
N VAL A 54 1.55 2.27 -6.37
CA VAL A 54 2.56 2.36 -7.43
C VAL A 54 2.28 3.63 -8.24
N PRO A 55 3.28 4.47 -8.53
CA PRO A 55 3.11 5.62 -9.42
C PRO A 55 2.69 5.18 -10.82
N GLN A 56 1.59 5.74 -11.31
CA GLN A 56 1.10 5.52 -12.66
C GLN A 56 1.79 6.46 -13.66
N GLY A 57 1.93 6.03 -14.91
CA GLY A 57 2.57 6.78 -15.99
C GLY A 57 4.07 7.00 -15.78
N LYS A 58 4.75 6.05 -15.10
CA LYS A 58 6.18 6.12 -14.83
C LYS A 58 6.87 4.80 -15.15
N ASN A 59 8.10 4.91 -15.64
CA ASN A 59 9.02 3.78 -15.74
C ASN A 59 9.69 3.56 -14.39
N ILE A 60 9.65 2.32 -13.92
CA ILE A 60 10.19 1.85 -12.64
C ILE A 60 11.14 0.69 -12.92
N THR A 61 12.16 0.53 -12.07
CA THR A 61 13.06 -0.62 -12.15
C THR A 61 12.88 -1.52 -10.93
N LYS A 62 12.95 -2.84 -11.13
CA LYS A 62 12.74 -3.77 -10.03
C LYS A 62 13.49 -5.09 -10.21
N LEU A 63 14.25 -5.47 -9.18
CA LEU A 63 14.80 -6.81 -9.06
C LEU A 63 13.69 -7.84 -8.78
N VAL A 64 13.44 -8.75 -9.71
CA VAL A 64 12.45 -9.83 -9.59
C VAL A 64 13.11 -11.19 -9.77
N LYS A 65 12.46 -12.23 -9.24
CA LYS A 65 12.80 -13.63 -9.53
C LYS A 65 12.17 -13.99 -10.88
N VAL A 66 12.95 -14.43 -11.85
CA VAL A 66 12.46 -14.97 -13.12
C VAL A 66 12.82 -16.45 -13.21
N GLU A 67 11.98 -17.22 -13.88
CA GLU A 67 12.19 -18.64 -14.15
C GLU A 67 12.25 -18.82 -15.67
N ASP A 68 13.30 -19.47 -16.16
CA ASP A 68 13.42 -19.78 -17.59
C ASP A 68 12.70 -21.10 -17.94
N SER A 69 12.71 -21.47 -19.22
CA SER A 69 12.06 -22.69 -19.71
C SER A 69 12.67 -24.00 -19.18
N ASP A 70 13.85 -23.94 -18.56
CA ASP A 70 14.58 -25.07 -17.98
C ASP A 70 14.48 -25.10 -16.43
N ASP A 71 13.52 -24.35 -15.85
CA ASP A 71 13.30 -24.16 -14.41
C ASP A 71 14.50 -23.52 -13.67
N ASN A 72 15.42 -22.85 -14.38
CA ASN A 72 16.50 -22.12 -13.73
C ASN A 72 15.97 -20.81 -13.16
N VAL A 73 16.29 -20.59 -11.89
CA VAL A 73 15.93 -19.37 -11.17
C VAL A 73 17.00 -18.31 -11.37
N LEU A 74 16.61 -17.17 -11.95
CA LEU A 74 17.45 -15.99 -12.13
C LEU A 74 16.85 -14.79 -11.41
N TYR A 75 17.66 -13.75 -11.19
CA TYR A 75 17.23 -12.49 -10.58
C TYR A 75 17.60 -11.31 -11.46
N TRP A 76 16.60 -10.64 -12.03
CA TRP A 76 16.80 -9.57 -13.02
C TRP A 76 16.17 -8.26 -12.59
N ASN A 77 16.80 -7.15 -12.95
CA ASN A 77 16.20 -5.83 -12.80
C ASN A 77 15.35 -5.53 -14.03
N LEU A 78 14.03 -5.74 -13.92
CA LEU A 78 13.10 -5.42 -14.99
C LEU A 78 12.88 -3.91 -15.10
N LEU A 79 12.74 -3.43 -16.33
CA LEU A 79 12.20 -2.13 -16.69
C LEU A 79 10.70 -2.29 -16.91
N ILE A 80 9.90 -1.70 -16.03
CA ILE A 80 8.45 -1.83 -16.04
C ILE A 80 7.85 -0.45 -16.31
N ASN A 81 6.92 -0.38 -17.25
CA ASN A 81 6.11 0.80 -17.50
C ASN A 81 4.71 0.57 -16.94
N VAL A 82 4.25 1.46 -16.06
CA VAL A 82 2.96 1.33 -15.40
C VAL A 82 1.96 2.27 -16.06
N ASP A 83 0.90 1.71 -16.65
CA ASP A 83 -0.14 2.51 -17.29
C ASP A 83 -1.07 3.17 -16.23
N THR A 84 -1.85 4.12 -16.71
CA THR A 84 -2.83 4.91 -15.97
C THR A 84 -3.98 4.09 -15.40
N ASP A 85 -4.29 2.94 -15.97
CA ASP A 85 -5.28 1.99 -15.41
C ASP A 85 -4.69 1.07 -14.33
N GLY A 86 -3.37 1.13 -14.11
CA GLY A 86 -2.64 0.32 -13.13
C GLY A 86 -2.25 -1.07 -13.62
N SER A 87 -2.46 -1.38 -14.90
CA SER A 87 -1.71 -2.43 -15.61
C SER A 87 -0.25 -2.01 -15.78
N TYR A 88 0.60 -2.95 -16.14
CA TYR A 88 1.98 -2.66 -16.47
C TYR A 88 2.45 -3.51 -17.64
N ASP A 89 3.51 -3.04 -18.30
CA ASP A 89 4.25 -3.75 -19.33
C ASP A 89 5.71 -3.88 -18.90
N VAL A 90 6.32 -5.04 -19.16
CA VAL A 90 7.78 -5.20 -19.06
C VAL A 90 8.39 -4.77 -20.40
N GLU A 91 9.11 -3.66 -20.40
CA GLU A 91 9.79 -3.11 -21.59
C GLU A 91 11.19 -3.72 -21.79
N GLY A 92 11.77 -4.29 -20.73
CA GLY A 92 13.10 -4.87 -20.79
C GLY A 92 13.67 -5.27 -19.44
N PHE A 93 14.95 -5.59 -19.41
CA PHE A 93 15.71 -5.82 -18.18
C PHE A 93 17.16 -5.35 -18.30
N VAL A 94 17.78 -5.06 -17.15
CA VAL A 94 19.22 -4.74 -17.08
C VAL A 94 20.00 -6.04 -16.91
N SER A 95 20.82 -6.37 -17.91
CA SER A 95 21.72 -7.52 -17.90
C SER A 95 22.68 -7.45 -16.70
N PRO A 96 22.72 -8.49 -15.85
CA PRO A 96 23.65 -8.52 -14.72
C PRO A 96 25.11 -8.74 -15.15
N ALA A 97 25.34 -9.24 -16.37
CA ALA A 97 26.68 -9.55 -16.88
C ALA A 97 27.44 -8.28 -17.29
N ASP A 98 26.76 -7.33 -17.92
CA ASP A 98 27.38 -6.16 -18.55
C ASP A 98 26.63 -4.83 -18.32
N GLY A 99 25.51 -4.86 -17.60
CA GLY A 99 24.73 -3.68 -17.24
C GLY A 99 23.95 -3.07 -18.41
N ARG A 100 23.88 -3.73 -19.57
CA ARG A 100 23.12 -3.24 -20.72
C ARG A 100 21.62 -3.44 -20.51
N ILE A 101 20.83 -2.55 -21.09
CA ILE A 101 19.37 -2.71 -21.16
C ILE A 101 19.08 -3.63 -22.35
N ILE A 102 18.39 -4.72 -22.08
CA ILE A 102 17.88 -5.65 -23.08
C ILE A 102 16.38 -5.42 -23.18
N GLU A 103 15.92 -5.01 -24.35
CA GLU A 103 14.50 -4.81 -24.64
C GLU A 103 13.81 -6.18 -24.81
N VAL A 104 12.58 -6.28 -24.34
CA VAL A 104 11.77 -7.49 -24.51
C VAL A 104 10.44 -7.13 -25.16
N GLU A 105 9.83 -8.08 -25.87
CA GLU A 105 8.48 -7.87 -26.38
C GLU A 105 7.47 -8.01 -25.22
N PRO A 106 6.70 -6.94 -24.91
CA PRO A 106 5.75 -6.98 -23.81
C PRO A 106 4.57 -7.89 -24.15
N TYR A 107 4.10 -8.64 -23.15
CA TYR A 107 2.83 -9.34 -23.23
C TYR A 107 1.71 -8.37 -22.83
N SER A 108 0.70 -8.24 -23.67
CA SER A 108 -0.18 -7.08 -23.74
C SER A 108 -1.10 -6.78 -22.55
N TYR A 109 -1.08 -7.58 -21.46
CA TYR A 109 -1.93 -7.35 -20.28
C TYR A 109 -1.33 -7.99 -19.00
N GLU A 110 -0.40 -7.33 -18.33
CA GLU A 110 0.12 -7.79 -17.03
C GLU A 110 -0.48 -6.99 -15.85
N TYR A 111 -0.94 -7.72 -14.83
CA TYR A 111 -1.47 -7.14 -13.59
C TYR A 111 -0.65 -7.58 -12.39
N PHE A 112 -0.42 -6.67 -11.45
CA PHE A 112 0.38 -6.97 -10.27
C PHE A 112 -0.24 -8.11 -9.44
N GLY A 113 0.60 -9.03 -8.98
CA GLY A 113 0.21 -10.20 -8.20
C GLY A 113 -0.41 -11.33 -9.03
N GLN A 114 -0.38 -11.22 -10.36
CA GLN A 114 -0.68 -12.31 -11.28
C GLN A 114 0.61 -12.79 -11.93
N GLU A 115 0.62 -14.04 -12.39
CA GLU A 115 1.69 -14.56 -13.24
C GLU A 115 1.75 -13.73 -14.53
N ALA A 116 2.95 -13.26 -14.81
CA ALA A 116 3.34 -12.47 -15.96
C ALA A 116 4.44 -13.24 -16.70
N SER A 117 4.51 -13.07 -18.01
CA SER A 117 5.48 -13.79 -18.82
C SER A 117 5.94 -12.90 -19.96
N PHE A 118 7.24 -12.75 -20.10
CA PHE A 118 7.82 -11.93 -21.16
C PHE A 118 8.84 -12.75 -21.95
N THR A 119 9.04 -12.38 -23.21
CA THR A 119 9.92 -13.10 -24.13
C THR A 119 11.12 -12.23 -24.48
N CYS A 120 12.32 -12.71 -24.19
CA CYS A 120 13.55 -12.06 -24.64
C CYS A 120 13.91 -12.57 -26.03
N TRP A 121 14.24 -11.65 -26.93
CA TRP A 121 14.86 -12.00 -28.20
C TRP A 121 16.39 -11.96 -28.04
N ASP A 122 17.06 -13.05 -28.38
CA ASP A 122 18.51 -13.09 -28.47
C ASP A 122 18.89 -13.20 -29.95
N GLU A 123 19.43 -12.11 -30.52
CA GLU A 123 19.80 -12.06 -31.94
C GLU A 123 20.87 -13.10 -32.31
N GLU A 124 21.65 -13.58 -31.34
CA GLU A 124 22.74 -14.54 -31.58
C GLU A 124 22.26 -16.00 -31.63
N LEU A 125 21.08 -16.32 -31.09
CA LEU A 125 20.59 -17.70 -30.95
C LEU A 125 19.41 -18.06 -31.85
N ASP A 126 18.77 -17.10 -32.54
CA ASP A 126 17.56 -17.29 -33.36
C ASP A 126 16.43 -18.05 -32.61
N ASP A 127 16.46 -17.97 -31.27
CA ASP A 127 15.58 -18.68 -30.35
C ASP A 127 14.87 -17.67 -29.43
N HIS A 128 13.58 -17.92 -29.21
CA HIS A 128 12.76 -17.12 -28.29
C HIS A 128 12.80 -17.75 -26.90
N ILE A 129 13.51 -17.13 -25.95
CA ILE A 129 13.47 -17.59 -24.55
C ILE A 129 12.35 -16.85 -23.83
N ARG A 130 11.35 -17.61 -23.39
CA ARG A 130 10.27 -17.14 -22.54
C ARG A 130 10.68 -17.21 -21.08
N TYR A 131 10.39 -16.17 -20.33
CA TYR A 131 10.58 -16.08 -18.89
C TYR A 131 9.24 -15.86 -18.20
N ASP A 132 8.99 -16.61 -17.13
CA ASP A 132 7.80 -16.47 -16.30
C ASP A 132 8.16 -15.83 -14.95
N THR A 133 7.34 -14.90 -14.47
CA THR A 133 7.55 -14.19 -13.19
C THR A 133 6.24 -13.72 -12.55
N ILE A 134 6.27 -13.41 -11.26
CA ILE A 134 5.16 -12.76 -10.56
C ILE A 134 5.69 -11.47 -9.94
N ILE A 135 5.12 -10.33 -10.34
CA ILE A 135 5.51 -9.02 -9.82
C ILE A 135 4.43 -8.50 -8.86
N TYR A 136 4.78 -8.28 -7.60
CA TYR A 136 3.87 -7.66 -6.62
C TYR A 136 4.12 -6.15 -6.47
N ARG A 137 3.06 -5.37 -6.20
CA ARG A 137 3.13 -3.90 -6.01
C ARG A 137 4.05 -3.46 -4.88
N GLN A 138 4.10 -4.26 -3.81
CA GLN A 138 4.93 -4.02 -2.64
C GLN A 138 6.42 -4.14 -2.97
N ASP A 139 6.76 -4.90 -4.01
CA ASP A 139 8.14 -5.17 -4.35
C ASP A 139 8.71 -4.01 -5.17
N VAL A 140 7.95 -3.32 -6.01
CA VAL A 140 8.45 -2.22 -6.87
C VAL A 140 9.36 -1.24 -6.11
N ASP A 141 10.57 -0.96 -6.63
CA ASP A 141 11.47 -0.03 -5.97
C ASP A 141 11.04 1.42 -6.25
N VAL A 142 10.27 1.98 -5.31
CA VAL A 142 9.78 3.36 -5.37
C VAL A 142 10.03 4.01 -4.03
N ALA A 143 10.60 5.22 -4.05
CA ALA A 143 10.70 6.06 -2.87
C ALA A 143 9.33 6.25 -2.21
N ILE A 144 9.27 6.14 -0.87
CA ILE A 144 8.01 6.20 -0.12
C ILE A 144 7.20 7.47 -0.40
N MET A 145 7.88 8.59 -0.67
CA MET A 145 7.23 9.86 -1.01
C MET A 145 6.42 9.78 -2.30
N ASP A 146 6.91 9.05 -3.30
CA ASP A 146 6.22 8.89 -4.58
C ASP A 146 5.06 7.90 -4.45
N ARG A 147 5.18 6.88 -3.61
CA ARG A 147 4.06 6.01 -3.22
C ARG A 147 2.94 6.78 -2.50
N VAL A 148 3.30 7.72 -1.63
CA VAL A 148 2.30 8.57 -0.95
C VAL A 148 1.62 9.53 -1.94
N LYS A 149 2.34 10.05 -2.94
CA LYS A 149 1.72 10.86 -4.00
C LYS A 149 0.74 10.04 -4.84
N SER A 150 1.09 8.80 -5.16
CA SER A 150 0.24 7.92 -5.98
C SER A 150 -1.01 7.44 -5.27
N LEU A 151 -1.10 7.55 -3.94
CA LEU A 151 -2.37 7.35 -3.22
C LEU A 151 -3.45 8.35 -3.63
N GLY A 152 -3.05 9.50 -4.15
CA GLY A 152 -3.95 10.61 -4.45
C GLY A 152 -4.24 11.48 -3.22
N ILE A 153 -4.32 12.78 -3.45
CA ILE A 153 -4.44 13.79 -2.39
C ILE A 153 -5.70 13.60 -1.52
N PHE A 154 -6.80 13.13 -2.11
CA PHE A 154 -8.04 12.86 -1.39
C PHE A 154 -7.89 11.77 -0.32
N ASN A 155 -7.20 10.67 -0.65
CA ASN A 155 -6.95 9.59 0.31
C ASN A 155 -6.03 10.07 1.45
N VAL A 156 -4.98 10.83 1.13
CA VAL A 156 -4.10 11.42 2.12
C VAL A 156 -4.86 12.33 3.09
N ILE A 157 -5.76 13.18 2.57
CA ILE A 157 -6.61 14.05 3.38
C ILE A 157 -7.55 13.22 4.27
N LEU A 158 -8.20 12.18 3.72
CA LEU A 158 -9.11 11.31 4.47
C LEU A 158 -8.41 10.60 5.62
N TYR A 159 -7.26 9.98 5.38
CA TYR A 159 -6.47 9.33 6.44
C TYR A 159 -5.99 10.34 7.50
N SER A 160 -5.56 11.53 7.07
CA SER A 160 -5.11 12.59 7.99
C SER A 160 -6.25 13.10 8.89
N LEU A 161 -7.43 13.37 8.31
CA LEU A 161 -8.61 13.78 9.07
C LEU A 161 -9.07 12.69 10.04
N GLY A 162 -9.10 11.43 9.59
CA GLY A 162 -9.43 10.31 10.45
C GLY A 162 -8.48 10.20 11.64
N MET A 163 -7.18 10.35 11.39
CA MET A 163 -6.16 10.32 12.45
C MET A 163 -6.37 11.45 13.47
N LEU A 164 -6.62 12.68 13.01
CA LEU A 164 -6.88 13.83 13.89
C LEU A 164 -8.13 13.62 14.75
N ILE A 165 -9.22 13.13 14.14
CA ILE A 165 -10.48 12.80 14.85
C ILE A 165 -10.22 11.77 15.95
N SER A 166 -9.51 10.69 15.62
CA SER A 166 -9.22 9.62 16.58
C SER A 166 -8.28 10.06 17.71
N ILE A 167 -7.29 10.89 17.42
CA ILE A 167 -6.41 11.49 18.44
C ILE A 167 -7.22 12.39 19.38
N TYR A 168 -8.09 13.24 18.83
CA TYR A 168 -8.91 14.13 19.65
C TYR A 168 -9.93 13.36 20.51
N ALA A 169 -10.55 12.31 19.96
CA ALA A 169 -11.41 11.42 20.73
C ALA A 169 -10.64 10.65 21.82
N SER A 170 -9.36 10.31 21.58
CA SER A 170 -8.49 9.71 22.59
C SER A 170 -8.20 10.68 23.74
N TYR A 171 -7.93 11.95 23.43
CA TYR A 171 -7.78 13.00 24.44
C TYR A 171 -9.04 13.14 25.34
N ILE A 172 -10.23 13.16 24.73
CA ILE A 172 -11.51 13.19 25.47
C ILE A 172 -11.62 11.96 26.39
N SER A 173 -11.29 10.77 25.87
CA SER A 173 -11.36 9.53 26.63
C SER A 173 -10.42 9.54 27.85
N ILE A 174 -9.22 10.11 27.71
CA ILE A 174 -8.28 10.30 28.83
C ILE A 174 -8.84 11.27 29.86
N LYS A 175 -9.42 12.40 29.42
CA LYS A 175 -10.04 13.39 30.31
C LYS A 175 -11.18 12.78 31.12
N TYR A 176 -12.03 12.02 30.47
CA TYR A 176 -13.11 11.30 31.13
C TYR A 176 -12.56 10.32 32.18
N TRP A 177 -11.58 9.49 31.82
CA TRP A 177 -11.00 8.51 32.73
C TRP A 177 -10.35 9.17 33.96
N GLN A 178 -9.66 10.29 33.78
CA GLN A 178 -9.10 11.08 34.88
C GLN A 178 -10.17 11.64 35.81
N LYS A 179 -11.31 12.08 35.27
CA LYS A 179 -12.45 12.56 36.07
C LYS A 179 -13.09 11.41 36.85
N TRP A 180 -13.33 10.28 36.20
CA TRP A 180 -13.92 9.10 36.84
C TRP A 180 -13.10 8.58 38.03
N ASN A 181 -11.76 8.58 37.94
CA ASN A 181 -10.85 8.20 39.03
C ASN A 181 -10.75 9.24 40.17
N LYS A 182 -11.22 10.48 39.95
CA LYS A 182 -11.29 11.49 41.02
C LYS A 182 -12.62 11.41 41.79
N ASP A 183 -13.67 11.00 41.10
CA ASP A 183 -15.03 10.96 41.63
C ASP A 183 -15.37 9.61 42.31
N ASN A 184 -14.56 8.56 42.14
CA ASN A 184 -14.69 7.23 42.77
C ASN A 184 -13.38 6.79 43.41
#